data_AF-A0A0S8JH70-F1
#
_entry.id   AF-A0A0S8JH70-F1
#
_cell.length_a   1.000
_cell.length_b   1.000
_cell.length_c   1.000
_cell.angle_alpha   90.00
_cell.angle_beta   90.00
_cell.angle_gamma   90.00
#
_symmetry.space_group_name_H-M   'P 1'
#
loop_
_entity.id
_entity.type
_entity.pdbx_description
1 polymer ?
#
loop_
_entity_poly.entity_id
_entity_poly.type
_entity_poly.pdbx_seq_one_letter_code
_entity_poly.pdbx_strand_id
1 'polypeptide(L)'
;MFRVPYDWLKEYVDAPLSSGELAWALSDIGVEVGAVESTSVENGDEGVVLDLEVTANRPDLLGIIGVAREVAAISGRTLTLPPAPIREAEQTIDALTSVDVQDGRGCPRYCARLITDVEVGPSPPWLARRLELVGMRPLNNVVDITNYVLMEYGQPLHPFDFDELIEKRIVVRRARPGEQIVTIDDVERTLTSDLLVIADAERPVALAGIMGGRETEIKPKTRNVLLESALFDPVVIRRGSKALKLETEASFRFERGGDPEAVISAIDRAAALIE
;
A
#
# COMPACT_ATOMS: atom_id res chain seq x y z
N MET A 1 -14.72 -6.29 4.34
CA MET A 1 -14.84 -6.87 3.01
C MET A 1 -13.60 -6.54 2.22
N PHE A 2 -13.05 -7.53 1.51
CA PHE A 2 -11.89 -7.37 0.64
C PHE A 2 -12.28 -7.87 -0.75
N ARG A 3 -12.26 -6.97 -1.73
CA ARG A 3 -12.69 -7.24 -3.11
C ARG A 3 -11.56 -7.88 -3.89
N VAL A 4 -11.80 -9.06 -4.47
CA VAL A 4 -10.83 -9.84 -5.23
C VAL A 4 -11.32 -10.00 -6.67
N PRO A 5 -10.78 -9.23 -7.62
CA PRO A 5 -11.11 -9.39 -9.03
C PRO A 5 -10.62 -10.74 -9.54
N TYR A 6 -11.55 -11.55 -10.06
CA TYR A 6 -11.28 -12.94 -10.43
C TYR A 6 -10.22 -13.07 -11.53
N ASP A 7 -10.25 -12.18 -12.53
CA ASP A 7 -9.26 -12.18 -13.61
C ASP A 7 -7.85 -11.85 -13.12
N TRP A 8 -7.73 -10.93 -12.17
CA TRP A 8 -6.44 -10.56 -11.60
C TRP A 8 -5.86 -11.70 -10.75
N LEU A 9 -6.70 -12.40 -9.99
CA LEU A 9 -6.27 -13.56 -9.20
C LEU A 9 -5.65 -14.67 -10.06
N LYS A 10 -6.23 -14.95 -11.24
CA LYS A 10 -5.76 -15.99 -12.17
C LYS A 10 -4.37 -15.74 -12.75
N GLU A 11 -3.84 -14.53 -12.65
CA GLU A 11 -2.49 -14.22 -13.12
C GLU A 11 -1.41 -14.81 -12.19
N TYR A 12 -1.74 -15.04 -10.92
CA TYR A 12 -0.80 -15.56 -9.93
C TYR A 12 -0.96 -17.05 -9.66
N VAL A 13 -2.11 -17.61 -9.99
CA VAL A 13 -2.38 -19.04 -9.82
C VAL A 13 -3.21 -19.52 -10.99
N ASP A 14 -2.74 -20.59 -11.62
CA ASP A 14 -3.52 -21.33 -12.62
C ASP A 14 -4.73 -21.96 -11.90
N ALA A 15 -5.81 -21.19 -11.78
CA ALA A 15 -7.04 -21.59 -11.11
C ALA A 15 -7.94 -22.30 -12.13
N PRO A 16 -8.06 -23.65 -12.09
CA PRO A 16 -8.92 -24.38 -13.02
C PRO A 16 -10.41 -24.25 -12.68
N LEU A 17 -10.75 -23.53 -11.61
CA LEU A 17 -12.11 -23.42 -11.07
C LEU A 17 -12.86 -22.27 -11.75
N SER A 18 -14.18 -22.35 -11.87
CA SER A 18 -15.01 -21.17 -12.10
C SER A 18 -15.02 -20.26 -10.86
N SER A 19 -15.47 -19.00 -11.00
CA SER A 19 -15.57 -18.07 -9.86
C SER A 19 -16.49 -18.60 -8.75
N GLY A 20 -17.57 -19.31 -9.10
CA GLY A 20 -18.48 -19.94 -8.14
C GLY A 20 -17.86 -21.15 -7.42
N GLU A 21 -17.16 -22.02 -8.15
CA GLU A 21 -16.44 -23.15 -7.54
C GLU A 21 -15.31 -22.68 -6.63
N LEU A 22 -14.61 -21.60 -7.02
CA LEU A 22 -13.59 -21.00 -6.19
C LEU A 22 -14.19 -20.41 -4.90
N ALA A 23 -15.31 -19.68 -4.99
CA ALA A 23 -15.97 -19.11 -3.83
C ALA A 23 -16.41 -20.19 -2.83
N TRP A 24 -16.93 -21.32 -3.34
CA TRP A 24 -17.26 -22.48 -2.52
C TRP A 24 -16.01 -23.09 -1.87
N ALA A 25 -14.95 -23.30 -2.64
CA ALA A 25 -13.71 -23.91 -2.13
C ALA A 25 -13.02 -23.07 -1.05
N LEU A 26 -13.03 -21.73 -1.19
CA LEU A 26 -12.56 -20.81 -0.16
C LEU A 26 -13.43 -20.87 1.10
N SER A 27 -14.75 -20.92 0.94
CA SER A 27 -15.68 -20.99 2.07
C SER A 27 -15.54 -22.31 2.85
N ASP A 28 -15.30 -23.44 2.16
CA ASP A 28 -15.10 -24.75 2.76
C ASP A 28 -13.88 -24.81 3.71
N ILE A 29 -12.85 -24.00 3.43
CA ILE A 29 -11.65 -23.87 4.27
C ILE A 29 -11.73 -22.71 5.27
N GLY A 30 -12.90 -22.07 5.41
CA GLY A 30 -13.14 -21.00 6.39
C GLY A 30 -12.75 -19.59 5.93
N VAL A 31 -12.53 -19.39 4.62
CA VAL A 31 -12.43 -18.05 4.01
C VAL A 31 -13.80 -17.69 3.42
N GLU A 32 -14.60 -16.98 4.20
CA GLU A 32 -15.97 -16.64 3.82
C GLU A 32 -16.00 -15.71 2.60
N VAL A 33 -16.73 -16.12 1.57
CA VAL A 33 -17.02 -15.31 0.39
C VAL A 33 -18.47 -14.87 0.46
N GLY A 34 -18.68 -13.60 0.83
CA GLY A 34 -20.01 -13.03 1.04
C GLY A 34 -20.79 -12.87 -0.27
N ALA A 35 -20.10 -12.56 -1.37
CA ALA A 35 -20.72 -12.42 -2.68
C ALA A 35 -19.75 -12.73 -3.84
N VAL A 36 -20.33 -13.11 -4.97
CA VAL A 36 -19.66 -13.12 -6.28
C VAL A 36 -20.46 -12.21 -7.19
N GLU A 37 -19.89 -11.06 -7.53
CA GLU A 37 -20.58 -9.98 -8.22
C GLU A 37 -19.99 -9.77 -9.61
N SER A 38 -20.84 -9.45 -10.59
CA SER A 38 -20.40 -8.82 -11.83
C SER A 38 -20.48 -7.30 -11.65
N THR A 39 -19.32 -6.64 -11.73
CA THR A 39 -19.21 -5.17 -11.65
C THR A 39 -18.84 -4.63 -13.02
N SER A 40 -19.48 -3.53 -13.43
CA SER A 40 -19.02 -2.69 -14.52
C SER A 40 -18.11 -1.58 -13.99
N VAL A 41 -17.03 -1.30 -14.71
CA VAL A 41 -16.13 -0.16 -14.45
C VAL A 41 -16.50 1.05 -15.31
N GLU A 42 -15.94 2.24 -15.06
CA GLU A 42 -16.38 3.49 -15.71
C GLU A 42 -16.33 3.42 -17.25
N ASN A 43 -15.38 2.66 -17.81
CA ASN A 43 -15.24 2.48 -19.26
C ASN A 43 -16.22 1.47 -19.88
N GLY A 44 -17.11 0.88 -19.09
CA GLY A 44 -18.12 -0.09 -19.54
C GLY A 44 -17.65 -1.54 -19.59
N ASP A 45 -16.39 -1.82 -19.25
CA ASP A 45 -15.89 -3.19 -19.11
C ASP A 45 -16.53 -3.86 -17.89
N GLU A 46 -16.81 -5.17 -17.99
CA GLU A 46 -17.30 -5.97 -16.88
C GLU A 46 -16.15 -6.78 -16.25
N GLY A 47 -16.28 -7.09 -14.96
CA GLY A 47 -15.37 -7.96 -14.23
C GLY A 47 -16.11 -8.72 -13.13
N VAL A 48 -15.70 -9.96 -12.88
CA VAL A 48 -16.21 -10.76 -11.76
C VAL A 48 -15.35 -10.48 -10.54
N VAL A 49 -15.98 -10.15 -9.42
CA VAL A 49 -15.33 -9.83 -8.15
C VAL A 49 -15.87 -10.76 -7.06
N LEU A 50 -14.97 -11.40 -6.32
CA LEU A 50 -15.30 -12.14 -5.11
C LEU A 50 -15.16 -11.17 -3.93
N ASP A 51 -16.17 -11.07 -3.10
CA ASP A 51 -16.11 -10.25 -1.88
C ASP A 51 -15.83 -11.13 -0.66
N LEU A 52 -14.63 -10.99 -0.11
CA LEU A 52 -14.14 -11.82 0.99
C LEU A 52 -14.39 -11.13 2.34
N GLU A 53 -14.92 -11.90 3.29
CA GLU A 53 -14.99 -11.51 4.69
C GLU A 53 -13.75 -11.99 5.43
N VAL A 54 -12.69 -11.16 5.37
CA VAL A 54 -11.41 -11.48 5.99
C VAL A 54 -11.47 -11.28 7.50
N THR A 55 -11.28 -12.38 8.24
CA THR A 55 -11.21 -12.39 9.70
C THR A 55 -9.91 -11.79 10.23
N ALA A 56 -9.92 -11.30 11.48
CA ALA A 56 -8.79 -10.57 12.05
C ALA A 56 -7.49 -11.40 12.16
N ASN A 57 -7.59 -12.73 12.20
CA ASN A 57 -6.45 -13.65 12.24
C ASN A 57 -5.90 -14.06 10.87
N ARG A 58 -6.49 -13.55 9.77
CA ARG A 58 -6.06 -13.82 8.39
C ARG A 58 -5.67 -12.54 7.62
N PRO A 59 -4.82 -11.65 8.17
CA PRO A 59 -4.40 -10.45 7.45
C PRO A 59 -3.61 -10.76 6.17
N ASP A 60 -3.06 -11.97 6.07
CA ASP A 60 -2.42 -12.49 4.87
C ASP A 60 -3.35 -12.46 3.65
N LEU A 61 -4.67 -12.53 3.84
CA LEU A 61 -5.67 -12.47 2.76
C LEU A 61 -6.04 -11.05 2.31
N LEU A 62 -5.47 -9.99 2.94
CA LEU A 62 -5.72 -8.59 2.57
C LEU A 62 -4.86 -8.10 1.38
N GLY A 63 -4.46 -9.04 0.52
CA GLY A 63 -3.76 -8.81 -0.73
C GLY A 63 -4.06 -9.95 -1.72
N ILE A 64 -4.07 -9.63 -3.02
CA ILE A 64 -4.38 -10.61 -4.08
C ILE A 64 -3.41 -11.79 -4.06
N ILE A 65 -2.11 -11.55 -3.82
CA ILE A 65 -1.09 -12.61 -3.72
C ILE A 65 -1.38 -13.55 -2.54
N GLY A 66 -1.89 -13.02 -1.43
CA GLY A 66 -2.28 -13.81 -0.26
C GLY A 66 -3.43 -14.74 -0.56
N VAL A 67 -4.47 -14.22 -1.23
CA VAL A 67 -5.59 -15.04 -1.71
C VAL A 67 -5.10 -16.07 -2.73
N ALA A 68 -4.26 -15.68 -3.69
CA ALA A 68 -3.69 -16.60 -4.68
C ALA A 68 -2.88 -17.73 -4.03
N ARG A 69 -2.17 -17.44 -2.93
CA ARG A 69 -1.43 -18.44 -2.15
C ARG A 69 -2.37 -19.46 -1.52
N GLU A 70 -3.51 -19.02 -0.97
CA GLU A 70 -4.53 -19.92 -0.43
C GLU A 70 -5.14 -20.80 -1.53
N VAL A 71 -5.46 -20.18 -2.68
CA VAL A 71 -6.00 -20.89 -3.84
C VAL A 71 -5.01 -21.92 -4.39
N ALA A 72 -3.73 -21.58 -4.46
CA ALA A 72 -2.67 -22.50 -4.87
C ALA A 72 -2.59 -23.71 -3.94
N ALA A 73 -2.69 -23.48 -2.62
CA ALA A 73 -2.66 -24.55 -1.61
C ALA A 73 -3.84 -25.52 -1.75
N ILE A 74 -5.08 -25.02 -1.89
CA ILE A 74 -6.27 -25.88 -1.99
C ILE A 74 -6.38 -26.61 -3.34
N SER A 75 -5.85 -26.02 -4.41
CA SER A 75 -5.94 -26.59 -5.76
C SER A 75 -4.73 -27.45 -6.14
N GLY A 76 -3.70 -27.50 -5.29
CA GLY A 76 -2.44 -28.19 -5.57
C GLY A 76 -1.64 -27.54 -6.71
N ARG A 77 -1.80 -26.23 -6.90
CA ARG A 77 -1.17 -25.45 -7.98
C ARG A 77 0.01 -24.64 -7.47
N THR A 78 0.78 -24.07 -8.39
CA THR A 78 1.94 -23.26 -8.06
C THR A 78 1.58 -21.78 -8.09
N LEU A 79 1.92 -21.07 -7.02
CA LEU A 79 1.86 -19.61 -6.99
C LEU A 79 3.01 -19.03 -7.84
N THR A 80 2.66 -18.11 -8.73
CA THR A 80 3.60 -17.32 -9.53
C THR A 80 3.54 -15.89 -9.04
N LEU A 81 4.66 -15.34 -8.56
CA LEU A 81 4.73 -13.95 -8.13
C LEU A 81 4.95 -13.01 -9.32
N PRO A 82 4.43 -11.76 -9.28
CA PRO A 82 4.64 -10.82 -10.38
C PRO A 82 6.13 -10.47 -10.48
N PRO A 83 6.66 -10.30 -11.70
CA PRO A 83 8.01 -9.81 -11.88
C PRO A 83 8.12 -8.34 -11.44
N ALA A 84 9.26 -7.98 -10.87
CA ALA A 84 9.62 -6.61 -10.51
C ALA A 84 11.02 -6.28 -11.07
N PRO A 85 11.17 -6.19 -12.42
CA PRO A 85 12.44 -5.79 -13.01
C PRO A 85 12.65 -4.29 -12.75
N ILE A 86 13.76 -3.95 -12.09
CA ILE A 86 14.12 -2.55 -11.82
C ILE A 86 15.43 -2.26 -12.54
N ARG A 87 15.53 -1.10 -13.17
CA ARG A 87 16.82 -0.57 -13.62
C ARG A 87 17.39 0.35 -12.55
N GLU A 88 18.54 -0.04 -11.99
CA GLU A 88 19.23 0.78 -11.00
C GLU A 88 20.23 1.72 -11.67
N ALA A 89 20.25 2.97 -11.23
CA ALA A 89 21.28 3.93 -11.61
C ALA A 89 22.62 3.59 -10.93
N GLU A 90 23.72 4.08 -11.50
CA GLU A 90 25.05 3.91 -10.88
C GLU A 90 25.18 4.62 -9.53
N GLN A 91 24.47 5.75 -9.37
CA GLN A 91 24.47 6.51 -8.13
C GLN A 91 23.62 5.81 -7.07
N THR A 92 24.22 5.51 -5.92
CA THR A 92 23.51 4.91 -4.79
C THR A 92 22.66 5.94 -4.06
N ILE A 93 21.55 5.47 -3.49
CA ILE A 93 20.61 6.30 -2.75
C ILE A 93 21.24 6.96 -1.51
N ASP A 94 22.26 6.34 -0.90
CA ASP A 94 22.96 6.87 0.29
C ASP A 94 23.68 8.20 0.03
N ALA A 95 23.98 8.52 -1.23
CA ALA A 95 24.56 9.81 -1.61
C ALA A 95 23.51 10.93 -1.73
N LEU A 96 22.23 10.58 -1.77
CA LEU A 96 21.12 11.49 -2.09
C LEU A 96 20.18 11.70 -0.91
N THR A 97 20.04 10.71 -0.03
CA THR A 97 19.11 10.75 1.10
C THR A 97 19.60 9.89 2.25
N SER A 98 18.91 10.00 3.38
CA SER A 98 19.12 9.17 4.57
C SER A 98 17.79 8.88 5.26
N VAL A 99 17.68 7.70 5.86
CA VAL A 99 16.56 7.33 6.75
C VAL A 99 17.11 7.12 8.15
N ASP A 100 16.62 7.89 9.12
CA ASP A 100 16.93 7.75 10.54
C ASP A 100 15.72 7.23 11.30
N VAL A 101 15.79 5.99 11.81
CA VAL A 101 14.71 5.39 12.59
C VAL A 101 14.99 5.54 14.08
N GLN A 102 14.44 6.59 14.69
CA GLN A 102 14.64 6.91 16.10
C GLN A 102 13.74 6.09 17.03
N ASP A 103 12.53 5.72 16.58
CA ASP A 103 11.66 4.79 17.29
C ASP A 103 11.62 3.42 16.59
N GLY A 104 12.68 2.63 16.80
CA GLY A 104 12.78 1.27 16.26
C GLY A 104 11.77 0.27 16.84
N ARG A 105 11.04 0.62 17.92
CA ARG A 105 9.92 -0.20 18.40
C ARG A 105 8.66 0.10 17.60
N GLY A 106 8.38 1.37 17.38
CA GLY A 106 7.24 1.82 16.57
C GLY A 106 7.38 1.49 15.09
N CYS A 107 8.63 1.49 14.58
CA CYS A 107 8.96 1.11 13.21
C CYS A 107 10.17 0.17 13.18
N PRO A 108 9.97 -1.16 13.26
CA PRO A 108 11.07 -2.11 13.23
C PRO A 108 11.82 -2.17 11.89
N ARG A 109 11.17 -1.77 10.79
CA ARG A 109 11.76 -1.75 9.45
C ARG A 109 11.20 -0.60 8.64
N TYR A 110 12.07 0.16 8.00
CA TYR A 110 11.72 1.21 7.05
C TYR A 110 12.62 1.08 5.84
N CYS A 111 12.03 1.04 4.64
CA CYS A 111 12.75 0.97 3.38
C CYS A 111 12.31 2.15 2.51
N ALA A 112 13.28 2.76 1.83
CA ALA A 112 13.05 3.84 0.90
C ALA A 112 13.70 3.53 -0.44
N ARG A 113 13.06 3.92 -1.54
CA ARG A 113 13.61 3.86 -2.89
C ARG A 113 13.33 5.19 -3.59
N LEU A 114 14.36 5.79 -4.18
CA LEU A 114 14.25 7.04 -4.92
C LEU A 114 14.13 6.73 -6.41
N ILE A 115 13.13 7.32 -7.06
CA ILE A 115 12.89 7.23 -8.49
C ILE A 115 12.95 8.65 -9.04
N THR A 116 13.82 8.88 -10.02
CA THR A 116 14.01 10.19 -10.65
C THR A 116 13.34 10.22 -12.02
N ASP A 117 13.16 11.44 -12.53
CA ASP A 117 12.62 11.69 -13.88
C ASP A 117 11.22 11.12 -14.13
N VAL A 118 10.40 11.01 -13.08
CA VAL A 118 9.02 10.53 -13.17
C VAL A 118 8.16 11.55 -13.94
N GLU A 119 7.25 11.05 -14.76
CA GLU A 119 6.18 11.84 -15.36
C GLU A 119 4.85 11.52 -14.70
N VAL A 120 4.36 12.44 -13.86
CA VAL A 120 3.06 12.28 -13.20
C VAL A 120 1.94 12.59 -14.18
N GLY A 121 1.02 11.64 -14.32
CA GLY A 121 -0.09 11.74 -15.25
C GLY A 121 -1.21 10.75 -14.95
N PRO A 122 -2.23 10.66 -15.82
CA PRO A 122 -3.30 9.67 -15.68
C PRO A 122 -2.74 8.25 -15.70
N SER A 123 -3.34 7.37 -14.91
CA SER A 123 -3.01 5.95 -14.89
C SER A 123 -3.35 5.27 -16.22
N PRO A 124 -2.56 4.26 -16.65
CA PRO A 124 -2.90 3.46 -17.81
C PRO A 124 -4.24 2.72 -17.57
N PRO A 125 -5.02 2.42 -18.64
CA PRO A 125 -6.36 1.86 -18.49
C PRO A 125 -6.45 0.57 -17.67
N TRP A 126 -5.43 -0.30 -17.76
CA TRP A 126 -5.39 -1.56 -17.00
C TRP A 126 -5.29 -1.32 -15.48
N LEU A 127 -4.55 -0.28 -15.07
CA LEU A 127 -4.34 0.05 -13.66
C LEU A 127 -5.61 0.68 -13.09
N ALA A 128 -6.16 1.67 -13.81
CA ALA A 128 -7.43 2.30 -13.46
C ALA A 128 -8.54 1.27 -13.28
N ARG A 129 -8.72 0.37 -14.26
CA ARG A 129 -9.72 -0.72 -14.19
C ARG A 129 -9.55 -1.59 -12.94
N ARG A 130 -8.33 -1.98 -12.59
CA ARG A 130 -8.10 -2.84 -11.40
C ARG A 130 -8.44 -2.12 -10.11
N LEU A 131 -8.08 -0.85 -9.98
CA LEU A 131 -8.45 -0.03 -8.82
C LEU A 131 -9.96 0.13 -8.70
N GLU A 132 -10.66 0.39 -9.80
CA GLU A 132 -12.12 0.52 -9.80
C GLU A 132 -12.81 -0.79 -9.38
N LEU A 133 -12.33 -1.95 -9.86
CA LEU A 133 -12.87 -3.26 -9.47
C LEU A 133 -12.75 -3.55 -7.96
N VAL A 134 -11.70 -3.01 -7.32
CA VAL A 134 -11.51 -3.09 -5.86
C VAL A 134 -12.11 -1.91 -5.10
N GLY A 135 -12.90 -1.06 -5.77
CA GLY A 135 -13.64 0.04 -5.14
C GLY A 135 -12.81 1.32 -4.91
N MET A 136 -11.67 1.47 -5.58
CA MET A 136 -10.80 2.63 -5.47
C MET A 136 -10.92 3.52 -6.71
N ARG A 137 -11.05 4.83 -6.50
CA ARG A 137 -11.05 5.81 -7.58
C ARG A 137 -9.61 6.08 -8.05
N PRO A 138 -9.29 5.93 -9.35
CA PRO A 138 -7.99 6.31 -9.91
C PRO A 138 -7.73 7.82 -9.77
N LEU A 139 -6.48 8.19 -9.54
CA LEU A 139 -6.03 9.57 -9.34
C LEU A 139 -4.91 9.94 -10.33
N ASN A 140 -3.72 9.37 -10.14
CA ASN A 140 -2.57 9.53 -11.02
C ASN A 140 -1.69 8.27 -10.93
N ASN A 141 -0.87 8.04 -11.95
CA ASN A 141 -0.02 6.85 -12.06
C ASN A 141 0.78 6.53 -10.79
N VAL A 142 1.42 7.51 -10.15
CA VAL A 142 2.24 7.26 -8.94
C VAL A 142 1.40 6.82 -7.76
N VAL A 143 0.35 7.57 -7.42
CA VAL A 143 -0.53 7.25 -6.29
C VAL A 143 -1.29 5.94 -6.54
N ASP A 144 -1.78 5.75 -7.76
CA ASP A 144 -2.52 4.57 -8.17
C ASP A 144 -1.65 3.31 -8.14
N ILE A 145 -0.37 3.40 -8.49
CA ILE A 145 0.58 2.28 -8.34
C ILE A 145 0.75 1.90 -6.87
N THR A 146 0.86 2.87 -5.95
CA THR A 146 0.96 2.55 -4.52
C THR A 146 -0.30 1.89 -3.98
N ASN A 147 -1.49 2.34 -4.39
CA ASN A 147 -2.76 1.69 -4.07
C ASN A 147 -2.89 0.31 -4.71
N TYR A 148 -2.44 0.15 -5.95
CA TYR A 148 -2.44 -1.11 -6.65
C TYR A 148 -1.55 -2.14 -5.94
N VAL A 149 -0.32 -1.77 -5.56
CA VAL A 149 0.59 -2.65 -4.84
C VAL A 149 0.10 -2.95 -3.43
N LEU A 150 -0.53 -1.98 -2.76
CA LEU A 150 -1.27 -2.21 -1.52
C LEU A 150 -2.29 -3.33 -1.66
N MET A 151 -3.04 -3.37 -2.77
CA MET A 151 -4.03 -4.42 -3.03
C MET A 151 -3.40 -5.71 -3.55
N GLU A 152 -2.31 -5.64 -4.32
CA GLU A 152 -1.60 -6.80 -4.88
C GLU A 152 -0.89 -7.60 -3.77
N TYR A 153 -0.12 -6.91 -2.92
CA TYR A 153 0.73 -7.50 -1.88
C TYR A 153 0.13 -7.46 -0.48
N GLY A 154 -0.86 -6.60 -0.23
CA GLY A 154 -1.31 -6.29 1.15
C GLY A 154 -0.32 -5.41 1.93
N GLN A 155 0.66 -4.80 1.26
CA GLN A 155 1.69 -3.96 1.86
C GLN A 155 1.43 -2.49 1.52
N PRO A 156 1.07 -1.64 2.50
CA PRO A 156 0.94 -0.21 2.24
C PRO A 156 2.28 0.43 1.88
N LEU A 157 2.23 1.31 0.89
CA LEU A 157 3.34 2.14 0.43
C LEU A 157 2.94 3.62 0.53
N HIS A 158 3.93 4.50 0.57
CA HIS A 158 3.69 5.94 0.50
C HIS A 158 4.67 6.62 -0.46
N PRO A 159 4.20 7.40 -1.44
CA PRO A 159 5.07 8.19 -2.29
C PRO A 159 5.19 9.63 -1.76
N PHE A 160 6.41 10.07 -1.49
CA PHE A 160 6.70 11.48 -1.18
C PHE A 160 7.24 12.20 -2.42
N ASP A 161 6.83 13.45 -2.62
CA ASP A 161 7.57 14.37 -3.49
C ASP A 161 8.93 14.67 -2.82
N PHE A 162 9.97 14.04 -3.36
CA PHE A 162 11.32 14.13 -2.81
C PHE A 162 11.84 15.56 -2.83
N ASP A 163 11.36 16.39 -3.77
CA ASP A 163 11.79 17.78 -3.90
C ASP A 163 11.25 18.67 -2.79
N GLU A 164 10.16 18.26 -2.12
CA GLU A 164 9.52 18.98 -1.01
C GLU A 164 10.07 18.55 0.38
N LEU A 165 10.86 17.47 0.46
CA LEU A 165 11.51 17.04 1.70
C LEU A 165 12.69 17.96 2.07
N ILE A 166 12.64 18.50 3.29
CA ILE A 166 13.71 19.35 3.84
C ILE A 166 14.95 18.50 4.14
N GLU A 167 16.11 18.99 3.69
CA GLU A 167 17.41 18.28 3.70
C GLU A 167 17.40 16.89 3.05
N LYS A 168 16.37 16.56 2.23
CA LYS A 168 16.28 15.27 1.52
C LYS A 168 16.44 14.06 2.44
N ARG A 169 15.89 14.09 3.65
CA ARG A 169 15.99 12.99 4.62
C ARG A 169 14.67 12.63 5.24
N ILE A 170 14.59 11.41 5.75
CA ILE A 170 13.48 10.90 6.53
C ILE A 170 13.94 10.63 7.96
N VAL A 171 13.07 10.96 8.92
CA VAL A 171 13.22 10.67 10.34
C VAL A 171 11.95 10.02 10.84
N VAL A 172 12.03 8.76 11.26
CA VAL A 172 10.90 8.02 11.84
C VAL A 172 10.96 8.13 13.35
N ARG A 173 10.02 8.86 13.94
CA ARG A 173 10.05 9.21 15.37
C ARG A 173 8.66 9.39 15.95
N ARG A 174 8.58 9.52 17.27
CA ARG A 174 7.37 10.04 17.93
C ARG A 174 7.17 11.52 17.61
N ALA A 175 5.92 11.93 17.49
CA ALA A 175 5.57 13.34 17.39
C ALA A 175 6.00 14.08 18.67
N ARG A 176 6.31 15.36 18.56
CA ARG A 176 6.52 16.21 19.73
C ARG A 176 5.17 16.76 20.19
N PRO A 177 4.93 16.96 21.50
CA PRO A 177 3.67 17.51 21.98
C PRO A 177 3.38 18.88 21.34
N GLY A 178 2.21 19.00 20.70
CA GLY A 178 1.80 20.24 20.05
C GLY A 178 2.37 20.44 18.64
N GLU A 179 3.12 19.48 18.08
CA GLU A 179 3.47 19.50 16.66
C GLU A 179 2.20 19.56 15.80
N GLN A 180 2.29 20.22 14.66
CA GLN A 180 1.17 20.36 13.74
C GLN A 180 1.52 19.76 12.38
N ILE A 181 0.51 19.19 11.73
CA ILE A 181 0.59 18.71 10.36
C ILE A 181 -0.75 18.98 9.67
N VAL A 182 -0.70 19.38 8.41
CA VAL A 182 -1.87 19.37 7.53
C VAL A 182 -1.84 18.08 6.72
N THR A 183 -2.85 17.24 6.88
CA THR A 183 -2.97 15.99 6.12
C THR A 183 -3.60 16.21 4.75
N ILE A 184 -3.51 15.22 3.86
CA ILE A 184 -4.05 15.26 2.50
C ILE A 184 -5.57 15.42 2.40
N ASP A 185 -6.29 15.29 3.52
CA ASP A 185 -7.72 15.59 3.66
C ASP A 185 -8.00 17.05 4.05
N ASP A 186 -6.96 17.89 4.03
CA ASP A 186 -6.98 19.33 4.29
C ASP A 186 -7.25 19.70 5.75
N VAL A 187 -7.10 18.74 6.66
CA VAL A 187 -7.29 18.93 8.09
C VAL A 187 -5.96 19.22 8.77
N GLU A 188 -5.89 20.35 9.49
CA GLU A 188 -4.80 20.64 10.41
C GLU A 188 -4.98 19.83 11.69
N ARG A 189 -3.91 19.14 12.11
CA ARG A 189 -3.92 18.21 13.24
C ARG A 189 -2.83 18.56 14.22
N THR A 190 -3.21 18.73 15.49
CA THR A 190 -2.27 18.86 16.61
C THR A 190 -1.91 17.48 17.14
N LEU A 191 -0.61 17.18 17.20
CA LEU A 191 -0.08 15.87 17.50
C LEU A 191 0.32 15.73 18.97
N THR A 192 0.21 14.51 19.49
CA THR A 192 0.68 14.12 20.82
C THR A 192 1.83 13.14 20.70
N SER A 193 2.64 13.01 21.76
CA SER A 193 3.81 12.13 21.77
C SER A 193 3.52 10.64 21.61
N ASP A 194 2.25 10.23 21.66
CA ASP A 194 1.84 8.86 21.42
C ASP A 194 1.82 8.51 19.93
N LEU A 195 1.75 9.50 19.06
CA LEU A 195 1.70 9.31 17.60
C LEU A 195 3.10 9.06 17.05
N LEU A 196 3.19 8.06 16.17
CA LEU A 196 4.36 7.85 15.32
C LEU A 196 4.19 8.69 14.05
N VAL A 197 5.25 9.39 13.66
CA VAL A 197 5.26 10.22 12.46
C VAL A 197 6.46 9.87 11.58
N ILE A 198 6.27 10.08 10.30
CA ILE A 198 7.37 10.24 9.35
C ILE A 198 7.63 11.74 9.28
N ALA A 199 8.86 12.15 9.56
CA ALA A 199 9.28 13.53 9.51
C ALA A 199 10.42 13.71 8.51
N ASP A 200 10.60 14.94 8.04
CA ASP A 200 11.86 15.35 7.42
C ASP A 200 12.82 15.89 8.50
N ALA A 201 13.80 16.72 8.12
CA ALA A 201 14.73 17.33 9.07
C ALA A 201 14.05 18.25 10.10
N GLU A 202 12.92 18.86 9.78
CA GLU A 202 12.32 19.94 10.56
C GLU A 202 10.91 19.59 11.08
N ARG A 203 10.09 18.93 10.27
CA ARG A 203 8.64 18.83 10.48
C ARG A 203 8.08 17.42 10.17
N PRO A 204 6.94 17.04 10.76
CA PRO A 204 6.22 15.84 10.35
C PRO A 204 5.69 16.00 8.91
N VAL A 205 5.91 14.99 8.09
CA VAL A 205 5.47 14.93 6.69
C VAL A 205 4.42 13.85 6.44
N ALA A 206 4.23 12.91 7.38
CA ALA A 206 3.10 11.99 7.39
C ALA A 206 2.81 11.47 8.80
N LEU A 207 1.56 11.04 9.01
CA LEU A 207 1.16 10.17 10.11
C LEU A 207 1.51 8.73 9.73
N ALA A 208 2.53 8.17 10.38
CA ALA A 208 3.11 6.89 9.99
C ALA A 208 2.03 5.80 9.89
N GLY A 209 1.95 5.15 8.72
CA GLY A 209 0.99 4.08 8.45
C GLY A 209 -0.49 4.47 8.47
N ILE A 210 -0.84 5.76 8.54
CA ILE A 210 -2.22 6.24 8.63
C ILE A 210 -2.56 7.15 7.45
N MET A 211 -1.85 8.27 7.29
CA MET A 211 -2.19 9.29 6.29
C MET A 211 -0.98 10.19 5.96
N GLY A 212 -0.83 10.52 4.69
CA GLY A 212 0.19 11.46 4.21
C GLY A 212 -0.06 12.90 4.64
N GLY A 213 1.02 13.68 4.74
CA GLY A 213 0.95 15.12 4.88
C GLY A 213 0.84 15.81 3.52
N ARG A 214 0.15 16.95 3.50
CA ARG A 214 -0.15 17.69 2.28
C ARG A 214 1.08 18.27 1.58
N GLU A 215 2.06 18.74 2.35
CA GLU A 215 3.17 19.52 1.80
C GLU A 215 4.08 18.68 0.89
N THR A 216 4.17 17.38 1.17
CA THR A 216 5.01 16.40 0.46
C THR A 216 4.22 15.45 -0.44
N GLU A 217 2.94 15.77 -0.69
CA GLU A 217 2.10 14.98 -1.59
C GLU A 217 2.60 15.05 -3.03
N ILE A 218 2.31 14.01 -3.82
CA ILE A 218 2.64 13.96 -5.24
C ILE A 218 1.78 14.98 -6.01
N LYS A 219 2.45 15.86 -6.75
CA LYS A 219 1.86 16.93 -7.56
C LYS A 219 2.11 16.67 -9.05
N PRO A 220 1.35 17.30 -9.96
CA PRO A 220 1.60 17.17 -11.41
C PRO A 220 3.02 17.57 -11.85
N LYS A 221 3.72 18.39 -11.06
CA LYS A 221 5.09 18.85 -11.31
C LYS A 221 6.17 17.95 -10.72
N THR A 222 5.81 16.97 -9.87
CA THR A 222 6.77 16.11 -9.17
C THR A 222 7.59 15.32 -10.19
N ARG A 223 8.90 15.28 -9.99
CA ARG A 223 9.85 14.53 -10.84
C ARG A 223 10.63 13.49 -10.07
N ASN A 224 10.91 13.78 -8.81
CA ASN A 224 11.66 12.89 -7.92
C ASN A 224 10.69 12.33 -6.87
N VAL A 225 10.51 11.01 -6.85
CA VAL A 225 9.59 10.33 -5.94
C VAL A 225 10.40 9.46 -4.99
N LEU A 226 10.26 9.71 -3.69
CA LEU A 226 10.77 8.81 -2.66
C LEU A 226 9.64 7.88 -2.23
N LEU A 227 9.72 6.61 -2.61
CA LEU A 227 8.81 5.57 -2.13
C LEU A 227 9.20 5.13 -0.73
N GLU A 228 8.22 5.00 0.14
CA GLU A 228 8.28 4.36 1.45
C GLU A 228 7.61 2.99 1.39
N SER A 229 8.27 2.01 2.00
CA SER A 229 7.68 0.74 2.42
C SER A 229 8.18 0.41 3.83
N ALA A 230 7.28 0.24 4.78
CA ALA A 230 7.65 0.11 6.17
C ALA A 230 6.85 -0.98 6.89
N LEU A 231 7.39 -1.42 8.02
CA LEU A 231 6.70 -2.21 9.02
C LEU A 231 6.53 -1.34 10.25
N PHE A 232 5.28 -1.15 10.68
CA PHE A 232 4.94 -0.43 11.89
C PHE A 232 4.36 -1.37 12.94
N ASP A 233 4.55 -1.02 14.21
CA ASP A 233 3.93 -1.74 15.32
C ASP A 233 2.39 -1.61 15.25
N PRO A 234 1.64 -2.73 15.18
CA PRO A 234 0.19 -2.70 15.02
C PRO A 234 -0.54 -1.98 16.15
N VAL A 235 -0.02 -2.05 17.37
CA VAL A 235 -0.63 -1.39 18.54
C VAL A 235 -0.44 0.11 18.46
N VAL A 236 0.73 0.57 18.02
CA VAL A 236 1.03 1.98 17.78
C VAL A 236 0.10 2.55 16.71
N ILE A 237 -0.03 1.88 15.57
CA ILE A 237 -0.91 2.32 14.49
C ILE A 237 -2.37 2.36 14.96
N ARG A 238 -2.86 1.30 15.61
CA ARG A 238 -4.23 1.24 16.12
C ARG A 238 -4.54 2.34 17.12
N ARG A 239 -3.61 2.66 18.01
CA ARG A 239 -3.79 3.76 18.98
C ARG A 239 -3.84 5.10 18.26
N GLY A 240 -2.95 5.34 17.29
CA GLY A 240 -2.92 6.57 16.51
C GLY A 240 -4.18 6.77 15.66
N SER A 241 -4.56 5.75 14.89
CA SER A 241 -5.79 5.68 14.10
C SER A 241 -7.03 6.04 14.93
N LYS A 242 -7.20 5.40 16.11
CA LYS A 242 -8.30 5.71 17.03
C LYS A 242 -8.24 7.11 17.65
N ALA A 243 -7.06 7.56 18.06
CA ALA A 243 -6.89 8.89 18.66
C ALA A 243 -7.25 9.99 17.66
N LEU A 244 -6.89 9.80 16.39
CA LEU A 244 -7.15 10.74 15.30
C LEU A 244 -8.54 10.56 14.65
N LYS A 245 -9.23 9.45 14.97
CA LYS A 245 -10.49 9.02 14.35
C LYS A 245 -10.36 8.90 12.82
N LEU A 246 -9.23 8.32 12.38
CA LEU A 246 -8.94 8.08 10.98
C LEU A 246 -8.78 6.59 10.73
N GLU A 247 -9.56 6.06 9.81
CA GLU A 247 -9.43 4.69 9.32
C GLU A 247 -9.16 4.76 7.83
N THR A 248 -8.06 4.14 7.39
CA THR A 248 -7.65 4.08 5.99
C THR A 248 -7.33 2.64 5.62
N GLU A 249 -7.29 2.32 4.33
CA GLU A 249 -6.87 0.98 3.86
C GLU A 249 -5.47 0.60 4.33
N ALA A 250 -4.58 1.60 4.47
CA ALA A 250 -3.25 1.43 5.01
C ALA A 250 -3.27 1.12 6.51
N SER A 251 -3.97 1.94 7.32
CA SER A 251 -4.02 1.72 8.77
C SER A 251 -4.72 0.41 9.09
N PHE A 252 -5.79 0.06 8.38
CA PHE A 252 -6.52 -1.20 8.53
C PHE A 252 -5.61 -2.43 8.43
N ARG A 253 -4.65 -2.43 7.49
CA ARG A 253 -3.68 -3.51 7.32
C ARG A 253 -2.60 -3.48 8.40
N PHE A 254 -1.97 -2.33 8.64
CA PHE A 254 -0.94 -2.23 9.65
C PHE A 254 -1.44 -2.57 11.06
N GLU A 255 -2.69 -2.24 11.41
CA GLU A 255 -3.34 -2.63 12.67
C GLU A 255 -3.44 -4.15 12.89
N ARG A 256 -3.36 -4.94 11.82
CA ARG A 256 -3.43 -6.41 11.85
C ARG A 256 -2.07 -7.09 11.64
N GLY A 257 -1.01 -6.30 11.43
CA GLY A 257 0.34 -6.77 11.14
C GLY A 257 0.67 -6.73 9.65
N GLY A 258 1.94 -6.48 9.34
CA GLY A 258 2.49 -6.55 8.00
C GLY A 258 3.43 -7.75 7.84
N ASP A 259 3.60 -8.19 6.61
CA ASP A 259 4.60 -9.21 6.25
C ASP A 259 5.99 -8.54 6.11
N PRO A 260 6.99 -8.89 6.96
CA PRO A 260 8.32 -8.31 6.87
C PRO A 260 9.02 -8.54 5.53
N GLU A 261 8.67 -9.60 4.81
CA GLU A 261 9.23 -9.96 3.49
C GLU A 261 8.56 -9.17 2.35
N ALA A 262 7.30 -8.77 2.54
CA ALA A 262 6.59 -7.94 1.58
C ALA A 262 7.17 -6.53 1.47
N VAL A 263 7.85 -6.04 2.51
CA VAL A 263 8.42 -4.67 2.54
C VAL A 263 9.31 -4.40 1.32
N ILE A 264 10.23 -5.32 1.00
CA ILE A 264 11.14 -5.17 -0.16
C ILE A 264 10.42 -5.51 -1.47
N SER A 265 9.68 -6.62 -1.50
CA SER A 265 9.02 -7.07 -2.73
C SER A 265 8.00 -6.05 -3.25
N ALA A 266 7.26 -5.39 -2.35
CA ALA A 266 6.27 -4.38 -2.70
C ALA A 266 6.90 -3.07 -3.19
N ILE A 267 7.95 -2.57 -2.53
CA ILE A 267 8.60 -1.33 -2.97
C ILE A 267 9.28 -1.52 -4.33
N ASP A 268 9.85 -2.71 -4.56
CA ASP A 268 10.47 -3.07 -5.81
C ASP A 268 9.44 -3.21 -6.93
N ARG A 269 8.29 -3.83 -6.64
CA ARG A 269 7.16 -3.88 -7.56
C ARG A 269 6.65 -2.49 -7.93
N ALA A 270 6.47 -1.60 -6.95
CA ALA A 270 6.01 -0.26 -7.21
C ALA A 270 7.00 0.53 -8.07
N ALA A 271 8.30 0.42 -7.77
CA ALA A 271 9.34 1.07 -8.56
C ALA A 271 9.35 0.57 -10.02
N ALA A 272 9.25 -0.74 -10.23
CA ALA A 272 9.19 -1.33 -11.57
C ALA A 272 7.95 -0.92 -12.39
N LEU A 273 6.88 -0.47 -11.73
CA LEU A 273 5.66 0.02 -12.40
C LEU A 273 5.68 1.53 -12.65
N ILE A 274 6.46 2.29 -11.87
CA ILE A 274 6.61 3.75 -12.01
C ILE A 274 7.65 4.09 -13.08
N GLU A 275 8.70 3.27 -13.22
CA GLU A 275 9.71 3.36 -14.29
C GLU A 275 9.09 3.31 -15.69
#